data_AF-A0A1G2RA71-F1
#
_entry.id   AF-A0A1G2RA71-F1
#
_cell.length_a   1.000
_cell.length_b   1.000
_cell.length_c   1.000
_cell.angle_alpha   90.00
_cell.angle_beta   90.00
_cell.angle_gamma   90.00
#
_symmetry.space_group_name_H-M   'P 1'
#
loop_
_entity.id
_entity.type
_entity.pdbx_description
1 polymer ?
#
loop_
_entity_poly.entity_id
_entity_poly.type
_entity_poly.pdbx_seq_one_letter_code
_entity_poly.pdbx_strand_id
1 'polypeptide(L)'
;MVTQWYACTGVEALEARCQGQAQEGSERCPVHQDSVQTAPQPDVVLVKFFTNANQSQRLEVAGIRRVAVDQEVQEEQHVAAAEAAGRNPYKYREIADAGVQIFGEKGLPGVQLSQMLDDLGNARYVVVDTHLVLKRGEKKDILAEVFVRSDLVQKRRPVPFPAQQQLSRFWESSWKFVHVWANPRGSDGYLVTALKDSVNVPEGGLIVHTVNCIRREDLEPVTSLEFRKGLWGSS
;
A
#
# COMPACT_ATOMS: atom_id res chain seq x y z
N MET A 1 8.98 -3.23 25.37
CA MET A 1 8.57 -3.00 23.96
C MET A 1 8.21 -1.53 23.85
N VAL A 2 8.90 -0.80 22.98
CA VAL A 2 8.83 0.66 22.86
C VAL A 2 7.93 1.01 21.68
N THR A 3 7.07 1.99 21.92
CA THR A 3 6.09 2.69 21.09
C THR A 3 6.16 2.40 19.57
N GLN A 4 5.11 1.75 19.07
CA GLN A 4 4.76 1.79 17.66
C GLN A 4 4.25 3.19 17.32
N TRP A 5 4.93 3.87 16.39
CA TRP A 5 4.47 5.15 15.88
C TRP A 5 3.35 4.88 14.89
N TYR A 6 2.17 5.43 15.16
CA TYR A 6 1.01 5.26 14.30
C TYR A 6 0.52 6.63 13.83
N ALA A 7 0.25 6.78 12.54
CA ALA A 7 -0.46 7.96 12.04
C ALA A 7 -1.88 7.98 12.61
N CYS A 8 -2.29 9.13 13.14
CA CYS A 8 -3.60 9.33 13.71
C CYS A 8 -4.71 8.92 12.74
N THR A 9 -5.69 8.17 13.21
CA THR A 9 -6.81 7.71 12.38
C THR A 9 -7.85 8.81 12.08
N GLY A 10 -7.60 10.04 12.54
CA GLY A 10 -8.41 11.24 12.27
C GLY A 10 -8.67 11.45 10.79
N VAL A 11 -9.87 11.93 10.46
CA VAL A 11 -10.20 12.39 9.10
C VAL A 11 -9.74 13.85 8.94
N GLU A 12 -9.03 14.11 7.85
CA GLU A 12 -8.78 15.45 7.30
C GLU A 12 -9.53 15.62 5.97
N ALA A 13 -9.28 16.73 5.26
CA ALA A 13 -9.87 17.00 3.95
C ALA A 13 -9.72 15.81 2.99
N LEU A 14 -10.72 15.61 2.13
CA LEU A 14 -10.78 14.51 1.14
C LEU A 14 -10.70 13.10 1.76
N GLU A 15 -11.28 12.93 2.95
CA GLU A 15 -11.30 11.66 3.70
C GLU A 15 -9.89 11.14 4.04
N ALA A 16 -8.89 12.01 3.95
CA ALA A 16 -7.51 11.63 4.11
C ALA A 16 -7.19 11.42 5.60
N ARG A 17 -6.31 10.47 5.90
CA ARG A 17 -5.88 10.23 7.29
C ARG A 17 -5.02 11.39 7.81
N CYS A 18 -5.21 11.77 9.08
CA CYS A 18 -4.44 12.81 9.75
C CYS A 18 -2.92 12.56 9.75
N GLN A 19 -2.14 13.62 9.55
CA GLN A 19 -0.67 13.57 9.60
C GLN A 19 -0.07 13.56 11.02
N GLY A 20 -0.89 13.83 12.04
CA GLY A 20 -0.46 13.82 13.43
C GLY A 20 -0.14 12.42 13.92
N GLN A 21 0.76 12.33 14.89
CA GLN A 21 1.08 11.06 15.53
C GLN A 21 0.00 10.69 16.56
N ALA A 22 -0.43 9.44 16.54
CA ALA A 22 -1.28 8.88 17.58
C ALA A 22 -0.53 8.81 18.93
N GLN A 23 -1.24 9.10 20.01
CA GLN A 23 -0.68 8.99 21.36
C GLN A 23 -0.58 7.53 21.79
N GLU A 24 0.34 7.25 22.71
CA GLU A 24 0.45 5.92 23.31
C GLU A 24 -0.89 5.49 23.94
N GLY A 25 -1.34 4.27 23.62
CA GLY A 25 -2.64 3.76 24.06
C GLY A 25 -3.87 4.34 23.33
N SER A 26 -3.67 5.15 22.29
CA SER A 26 -4.73 5.75 21.48
C SER A 26 -4.42 5.62 19.98
N GLU A 27 -5.46 5.59 19.16
CA GLU A 27 -5.35 5.69 17.70
C GLU A 27 -5.37 7.15 17.21
N ARG A 28 -5.52 8.11 18.13
CA ARG A 28 -5.73 9.53 17.86
C ARG A 28 -4.57 10.40 18.35
N CYS A 29 -4.31 11.48 17.63
CA CYS A 29 -3.44 12.57 18.09
C CYS A 29 -4.22 13.51 19.04
N PRO A 30 -3.54 14.41 19.77
CA PRO A 30 -4.20 15.36 20.68
C PRO A 30 -5.33 16.18 20.03
N VAL A 31 -5.18 16.53 18.75
CA VAL A 31 -6.15 17.33 17.99
C VAL A 31 -7.43 16.53 17.67
N HIS A 32 -7.32 15.20 17.59
CA HIS A 32 -8.42 14.32 17.19
C HIS A 32 -8.90 13.41 18.32
N GLN A 33 -8.55 13.68 19.58
CA GLN A 33 -9.00 12.87 20.72
C GLN A 33 -10.53 12.82 20.83
N ASP A 34 -11.18 13.98 20.66
CA ASP A 34 -12.63 14.12 20.77
C ASP A 34 -13.35 13.92 19.43
N SER A 35 -12.61 13.64 18.35
CA SER A 35 -13.22 13.42 17.03
C SER A 35 -13.81 12.01 16.93
N VAL A 36 -15.09 11.96 16.59
CA VAL A 36 -15.80 10.69 16.36
C VAL A 36 -15.46 10.10 14.98
N GLN A 37 -14.98 10.92 14.04
CA GLN A 37 -14.77 10.49 12.65
C GLN A 37 -13.39 9.84 12.44
N THR A 38 -13.41 8.62 11.91
CA THR A 38 -12.22 7.86 11.50
C THR A 38 -12.06 7.91 10.00
N ALA A 39 -10.82 8.04 9.52
CA ALA A 39 -10.48 7.87 8.11
C ALA A 39 -11.11 6.58 7.60
N PRO A 40 -11.79 6.62 6.45
CA PRO A 40 -12.44 5.44 5.90
C PRO A 40 -11.40 4.35 5.60
N GLN A 41 -11.90 3.13 5.58
CA GLN A 41 -11.14 1.97 5.13
C GLN A 41 -10.76 2.15 3.64
N PRO A 42 -9.54 1.77 3.22
CA PRO A 42 -9.13 1.91 1.82
C PRO A 42 -9.98 1.07 0.88
N ASP A 43 -10.25 1.57 -0.32
CA ASP A 43 -10.87 0.78 -1.38
C ASP A 43 -9.89 -0.26 -1.93
N VAL A 44 -8.62 0.11 -1.97
CA VAL A 44 -7.52 -0.69 -2.51
C VAL A 44 -6.35 -0.76 -1.54
N VAL A 45 -5.84 -1.97 -1.34
CA VAL A 45 -4.54 -2.21 -0.72
C VAL A 45 -3.58 -2.68 -1.80
N LEU A 46 -2.54 -1.88 -2.05
CA LEU A 46 -1.54 -2.18 -3.05
C LEU A 46 -0.26 -2.65 -2.36
N VAL A 47 0.06 -3.94 -2.53
CA VAL A 47 1.25 -4.54 -1.93
C VAL A 47 2.36 -4.59 -2.98
N LYS A 48 3.46 -3.90 -2.68
CA LYS A 48 4.62 -3.73 -3.57
C LYS A 48 5.81 -4.48 -3.00
N PHE A 49 6.31 -5.45 -3.75
CA PHE A 49 7.51 -6.20 -3.44
C PHE A 49 8.64 -5.75 -4.36
N PHE A 50 9.75 -5.28 -3.78
CA PHE A 50 10.93 -4.97 -4.57
C PHE A 50 11.62 -6.26 -5.01
N THR A 51 11.76 -6.43 -6.32
CA THR A 51 12.37 -7.62 -6.93
C THR A 51 13.74 -7.30 -7.52
N ASN A 52 14.60 -8.31 -7.60
CA ASN A 52 15.79 -8.26 -8.44
C ASN A 52 15.50 -8.78 -9.86
N ALA A 53 16.44 -8.60 -10.79
CA ALA A 53 16.27 -8.97 -12.19
C ALA A 53 15.94 -10.46 -12.41
N ASN A 54 16.52 -11.37 -11.61
CA ASN A 54 16.23 -12.80 -11.73
C ASN A 54 14.79 -13.10 -11.30
N GLN A 55 14.36 -12.54 -10.16
CA GLN A 55 13.00 -12.70 -9.67
C GLN A 55 11.97 -12.15 -10.65
N SER A 56 12.20 -10.94 -11.19
CA SER A 56 11.27 -10.35 -12.14
C SER A 56 11.18 -11.13 -13.45
N GLN A 57 12.32 -11.59 -13.98
CA GLN A 57 12.34 -12.47 -15.16
C GLN A 57 11.58 -13.78 -14.91
N ARG A 58 11.74 -14.40 -13.74
CA ARG A 58 11.00 -15.62 -13.39
C ARG A 58 9.50 -15.40 -13.28
N LEU A 59 9.07 -14.30 -12.67
CA LEU A 59 7.65 -13.92 -12.59
C LEU A 59 7.07 -13.68 -13.98
N GLU A 60 7.83 -13.02 -14.85
CA GLU A 60 7.44 -12.75 -16.23
C GLU A 60 7.29 -14.04 -17.05
N VAL A 61 8.27 -14.94 -16.98
CA VAL A 61 8.19 -16.29 -17.59
C VAL A 61 7.03 -17.09 -17.03
N ALA A 62 6.71 -16.91 -15.75
CA ALA A 62 5.55 -17.54 -15.11
C ALA A 62 4.20 -16.90 -15.50
N GLY A 63 4.20 -15.88 -16.37
CA GLY A 63 3.01 -15.26 -16.94
C GLY A 63 2.56 -13.95 -16.27
N ILE A 64 3.37 -13.37 -15.36
CA ILE A 64 3.10 -12.04 -14.80
C ILE A 64 3.49 -10.97 -15.81
N ARG A 65 2.51 -10.17 -16.25
CA ARG A 65 2.73 -9.10 -17.23
C ARG A 65 3.51 -7.93 -16.65
N ARG A 66 4.19 -7.18 -17.52
CA ARG A 66 4.76 -5.87 -17.20
C ARG A 66 3.78 -4.73 -17.51
N VAL A 67 3.81 -3.71 -16.66
CA VAL A 67 3.08 -2.46 -16.80
C VAL A 67 4.10 -1.32 -16.73
N ALA A 68 4.09 -0.49 -17.76
CA ALA A 68 4.85 0.76 -17.75
C ALA A 68 4.05 1.81 -16.98
N VAL A 69 4.74 2.56 -16.13
CA VAL A 69 4.18 3.71 -15.42
C VAL A 69 4.93 4.94 -15.90
N ASP A 70 4.17 5.96 -16.28
CA ASP A 70 4.71 7.28 -16.56
C ASP A 70 4.97 8.00 -15.23
N GLN A 71 6.24 8.19 -14.91
CA GLN A 71 6.66 8.77 -13.63
C GLN A 71 6.31 10.25 -13.53
N GLU A 72 6.35 10.99 -14.64
CA GLU A 72 6.04 12.42 -14.65
C GLU A 72 4.54 12.61 -14.36
N VAL A 73 3.70 11.84 -15.04
CA VAL A 73 2.24 11.85 -14.79
C VAL A 73 1.91 11.41 -13.37
N GLN A 74 2.63 10.40 -12.84
CA GLN A 74 2.43 9.96 -11.46
C GLN A 74 2.82 11.05 -10.45
N GLU A 75 3.94 11.72 -10.66
CA GLU A 75 4.41 12.82 -9.82
C GLU A 75 3.39 13.97 -9.83
N GLU A 76 2.92 14.39 -11.00
CA GLU A 76 1.89 15.44 -11.15
C GLU A 76 0.59 15.08 -10.39
N GLN A 77 0.17 13.81 -10.47
CA GLN A 77 -0.99 13.33 -9.72
C GLN A 77 -0.77 13.35 -8.21
N HIS A 78 0.42 12.98 -7.74
CA HIS A 78 0.76 13.05 -6.32
C HIS A 78 0.76 14.49 -5.80
N VAL A 79 1.34 15.42 -6.56
CA VAL A 79 1.33 16.85 -6.25
C VAL A 79 -0.10 17.37 -6.16
N ALA A 80 -0.90 17.16 -7.21
CA ALA A 80 -2.28 17.63 -7.24
C ALA A 80 -3.13 17.06 -6.10
N ALA A 81 -2.99 15.77 -5.79
CA ALA A 81 -3.72 15.13 -4.69
C ALA A 81 -3.25 15.63 -3.31
N ALA A 82 -1.95 15.88 -3.12
CA ALA A 82 -1.43 16.47 -1.89
C ALA A 82 -1.97 17.89 -1.68
N GLU A 83 -1.88 18.74 -2.70
CA GLU A 83 -2.34 20.13 -2.66
C GLU A 83 -3.86 20.22 -2.41
N ALA A 84 -4.65 19.38 -3.09
CA ALA A 84 -6.10 19.30 -2.88
C ALA A 84 -6.48 18.87 -1.45
N ALA A 85 -5.63 18.08 -0.80
CA ALA A 85 -5.76 17.71 0.61
C ALA A 85 -5.13 18.72 1.58
N GLY A 86 -4.60 19.85 1.10
CA GLY A 86 -3.95 20.88 1.91
C GLY A 86 -2.59 20.47 2.47
N ARG A 87 -1.85 19.61 1.77
CA ARG A 87 -0.58 19.00 2.21
C ARG A 87 0.59 19.49 1.38
N ASN A 88 1.78 19.45 1.98
CA ASN A 88 3.03 19.61 1.24
C ASN A 88 3.43 18.27 0.59
N PRO A 89 3.41 18.15 -0.76
CA PRO A 89 3.79 16.91 -1.46
C PRO A 89 5.25 16.48 -1.21
N TYR A 90 6.14 17.41 -0.88
CA TYR A 90 7.58 17.17 -0.69
C TYR A 90 7.98 17.13 0.78
N LYS A 91 7.02 16.90 1.70
CA LYS A 91 7.26 16.93 3.14
C LYS A 91 8.34 15.93 3.60
N TYR A 92 8.38 14.76 2.98
CA TYR A 92 9.22 13.64 3.43
C TYR A 92 10.47 13.43 2.57
N ARG A 93 10.46 13.84 1.29
CA ARG A 93 11.53 13.62 0.31
C ARG A 93 11.33 14.49 -0.93
N GLU A 94 12.32 14.46 -1.83
CA GLU A 94 12.33 15.18 -3.12
C GLU A 94 11.38 14.61 -4.18
N ILE A 95 10.65 13.54 -3.86
CA ILE A 95 9.64 12.91 -4.72
C ILE A 95 8.28 13.16 -4.06
N ALA A 96 7.29 13.59 -4.84
CA ALA A 96 5.98 13.94 -4.33
C ALA A 96 5.26 12.72 -3.73
N ASP A 97 4.67 12.94 -2.56
CA ASP A 97 3.81 11.99 -1.87
C ASP A 97 2.47 12.65 -1.53
N ALA A 98 1.37 12.03 -1.98
CA ALA A 98 0.03 12.47 -1.61
C ALA A 98 -0.41 11.98 -0.21
N GLY A 99 0.16 10.86 0.22
CA GLY A 99 -0.27 10.12 1.41
C GLY A 99 0.46 10.47 2.69
N VAL A 100 0.08 9.75 3.75
CA VAL A 100 0.71 9.83 5.07
C VAL A 100 1.36 8.50 5.41
N GLN A 101 2.60 8.56 5.90
CA GLN A 101 3.30 7.39 6.42
C GLN A 101 2.69 6.95 7.74
N ILE A 102 2.27 5.68 7.82
CA ILE A 102 1.59 5.16 9.00
C ILE A 102 2.57 4.82 10.11
N PHE A 103 3.71 4.23 9.79
CA PHE A 103 4.76 3.86 10.74
C PHE A 103 5.95 4.83 10.74
N GLY A 104 5.73 6.07 10.28
CA GLY A 104 6.77 7.08 10.10
C GLY A 104 7.84 6.71 9.06
N GLU A 105 8.89 7.52 9.02
CA GLU A 105 9.91 7.48 7.96
C GLU A 105 10.71 6.19 7.94
N LYS A 106 10.93 5.60 9.11
CA LYS A 106 11.71 4.35 9.25
C LYS A 106 10.92 3.10 8.88
N GLY A 107 9.59 3.20 8.78
CA GLY A 107 8.72 2.04 8.58
C GLY A 107 8.78 1.04 9.74
N LEU A 108 8.21 -0.14 9.50
CA LEU A 108 8.23 -1.26 10.43
C LEU A 108 9.38 -2.22 10.07
N PRO A 109 10.31 -2.54 10.99
CA PRO A 109 11.46 -3.41 10.70
C PRO A 109 11.16 -4.90 10.94
N GLY A 110 11.81 -5.77 10.16
CA GLY A 110 11.81 -7.23 10.33
C GLY A 110 10.41 -7.84 10.37
N VAL A 111 9.68 -7.67 9.28
CA VAL A 111 8.22 -7.86 9.20
C VAL A 111 7.87 -9.14 8.45
N GLN A 112 6.96 -9.95 9.01
CA GLN A 112 6.25 -10.99 8.28
C GLN A 112 4.87 -10.49 7.81
N LEU A 113 4.39 -11.00 6.67
CA LEU A 113 3.15 -10.56 6.01
C LEU A 113 2.03 -11.62 6.00
N SER A 114 2.26 -12.81 6.55
CA SER A 114 1.27 -13.89 6.59
C SER A 114 -0.01 -13.45 7.29
N GLN A 115 0.10 -12.84 8.48
CA GLN A 115 -1.05 -12.33 9.23
C GLN A 115 -1.82 -11.26 8.44
N MET A 116 -1.11 -10.34 7.77
CA MET A 116 -1.72 -9.32 6.91
C MET A 116 -2.57 -9.95 5.80
N LEU A 117 -2.12 -11.06 5.20
CA LEU A 117 -2.86 -11.72 4.12
C LEU A 117 -4.21 -12.28 4.63
N ASP A 118 -4.21 -12.92 5.80
CA ASP A 118 -5.42 -13.42 6.45
C ASP A 118 -6.36 -12.27 6.85
N ASP A 119 -5.78 -11.22 7.41
CA ASP A 119 -6.47 -9.98 7.81
C ASP A 119 -7.19 -9.31 6.62
N LEU A 120 -6.53 -9.22 5.45
CA LEU A 120 -7.14 -8.72 4.22
C LEU A 120 -8.30 -9.60 3.76
N GLY A 121 -8.15 -10.93 3.83
CA GLY A 121 -9.22 -11.88 3.52
C GLY A 121 -10.44 -11.69 4.44
N ASN A 122 -10.20 -11.58 5.75
CA ASN A 122 -11.23 -11.33 6.76
C ASN A 122 -11.93 -9.98 6.54
N ALA A 123 -11.19 -8.96 6.10
CA ALA A 123 -11.71 -7.65 5.72
C ALA A 123 -12.36 -7.61 4.32
N ARG A 124 -12.55 -8.78 3.68
CA ARG A 124 -13.19 -8.97 2.37
C ARG A 124 -12.46 -8.29 1.20
N TYR A 125 -11.14 -8.23 1.25
CA TYR A 125 -10.33 -7.88 0.08
C TYR A 125 -10.00 -9.12 -0.73
N VAL A 126 -9.89 -8.92 -2.04
CA VAL A 126 -9.52 -9.98 -2.97
C VAL A 126 -8.49 -9.45 -3.96
N VAL A 127 -7.55 -10.31 -4.34
CA VAL A 127 -6.59 -9.98 -5.40
C VAL A 127 -7.33 -9.91 -6.73
N VAL A 128 -7.24 -8.77 -7.40
CA VAL A 128 -7.87 -8.54 -8.72
C VAL A 128 -6.85 -8.50 -9.86
N ASP A 129 -5.60 -8.16 -9.55
CA ASP A 129 -4.52 -8.10 -10.53
C ASP A 129 -3.15 -8.27 -9.85
N THR A 130 -2.23 -8.89 -10.58
CA THR A 130 -0.83 -9.03 -10.19
C THR A 130 0.03 -8.70 -11.41
N HIS A 131 0.96 -7.76 -11.27
CA HIS A 131 1.79 -7.31 -12.37
C HIS A 131 3.16 -6.82 -11.90
N LEU A 132 4.11 -6.78 -12.83
CA LEU A 132 5.41 -6.14 -12.64
C LEU A 132 5.33 -4.68 -13.11
N VAL A 133 5.75 -3.74 -12.26
CA VAL A 133 5.91 -2.33 -12.62
C VAL A 133 7.38 -2.09 -12.95
N LEU A 134 7.62 -1.58 -14.16
CA LEU A 134 8.95 -1.15 -14.59
C LEU A 134 9.18 0.29 -14.10
N LYS A 135 10.12 0.47 -13.18
CA LYS A 135 10.54 1.80 -12.76
C LYS A 135 11.67 2.27 -13.68
N ARG A 136 11.38 3.23 -14.58
CA ARG A 136 12.40 3.83 -15.47
C ARG A 136 13.58 4.33 -14.62
N GLY A 137 14.80 3.98 -15.04
CA GLY A 137 16.04 4.39 -14.36
C GLY A 137 16.50 3.50 -13.20
N GLU A 138 15.68 2.57 -12.70
CA GLU A 138 16.08 1.65 -11.63
C GLU A 138 16.36 0.23 -12.14
N LYS A 139 17.32 -0.46 -11.52
CA LYS A 139 17.65 -1.87 -11.82
C LYS A 139 16.67 -2.87 -11.18
N LYS A 140 15.60 -2.39 -10.55
CA LYS A 140 14.68 -3.21 -9.76
C LYS A 140 13.27 -3.03 -10.27
N ASP A 141 12.62 -4.14 -10.58
CA ASP A 141 11.20 -4.16 -10.87
C ASP A 141 10.42 -4.27 -9.56
N ILE A 142 9.19 -3.76 -9.56
CA ILE A 142 8.28 -3.89 -8.43
C ILE A 142 7.21 -4.90 -8.81
N LEU A 143 7.10 -5.99 -8.07
CA LEU A 143 5.91 -6.86 -8.15
C LEU A 143 4.80 -6.19 -7.35
N ALA A 144 3.69 -5.90 -8.00
CA ALA A 144 2.50 -5.30 -7.41
C ALA A 144 1.36 -6.32 -7.35
N GLU A 145 0.83 -6.57 -6.16
CA GLU A 145 -0.44 -7.28 -5.95
C GLU A 145 -1.51 -6.29 -5.52
N VAL A 146 -2.62 -6.28 -6.27
CA VAL A 146 -3.70 -5.32 -6.09
C VAL A 146 -4.87 -5.98 -5.40
N PHE A 147 -5.07 -5.67 -4.12
CA PHE A 147 -6.19 -6.12 -3.31
C PHE A 147 -7.28 -5.07 -3.34
N VAL A 148 -8.50 -5.46 -3.70
CA VAL A 148 -9.65 -4.55 -3.77
C VAL A 148 -10.76 -5.10 -2.90
N ARG A 149 -11.50 -4.20 -2.24
CA ARG A 149 -12.70 -4.60 -1.51
C ARG A 149 -13.66 -5.33 -2.46
N SER A 150 -14.09 -6.53 -2.06
CA SER A 150 -14.88 -7.44 -2.90
C SER A 150 -16.16 -6.84 -3.48
N ASP A 151 -16.79 -5.88 -2.81
CA ASP A 151 -18.00 -5.19 -3.27
C ASP A 151 -17.75 -4.22 -4.44
N LEU A 152 -16.50 -3.81 -4.66
CA LEU A 152 -16.10 -2.97 -5.80
C LEU A 152 -15.64 -3.78 -7.01
N VAL A 153 -15.47 -5.09 -6.89
CA VAL A 153 -14.88 -5.94 -7.94
C VAL A 153 -15.91 -6.32 -8.99
N GLN A 154 -15.63 -5.98 -10.25
CA GLN A 154 -16.37 -6.45 -11.42
C GLN A 154 -15.74 -7.70 -12.03
N LYS A 155 -14.40 -7.71 -12.12
CA LYS A 155 -13.65 -8.76 -12.79
C LYS A 155 -12.32 -8.99 -12.08
N ARG A 156 -11.89 -10.24 -12.06
CA ARG A 156 -10.54 -10.61 -11.57
C ARG A 156 -9.69 -11.08 -12.74
N ARG A 157 -8.42 -10.71 -12.73
CA ARG A 157 -7.41 -11.35 -13.56
C ARG A 157 -6.82 -12.51 -12.75
N PRO A 158 -7.02 -13.77 -13.17
CA PRO A 158 -6.45 -14.90 -12.44
C PRO A 158 -4.93 -14.87 -12.53
N VAL A 159 -4.28 -15.18 -11.41
CA VAL A 159 -2.82 -15.39 -11.38
C VAL A 159 -2.53 -16.76 -12.02
N PRO A 160 -1.63 -16.83 -13.03
CA PRO A 160 -1.22 -18.10 -13.62
C PRO A 160 -0.68 -19.07 -12.56
N PHE A 161 -1.03 -20.36 -12.65
CA PHE A 161 -0.58 -21.38 -11.69
C PHE A 161 0.95 -21.40 -11.45
N PRO A 162 1.82 -21.28 -12.50
CA PRO A 162 3.27 -21.21 -12.29
C PRO A 162 3.71 -19.99 -11.45
N ALA A 163 2.96 -18.89 -11.53
CA ALA A 163 3.27 -17.68 -10.78
C ALA A 163 2.83 -17.79 -9.31
N GLN A 164 1.75 -18.52 -9.00
CA GLN A 164 1.25 -18.67 -7.61
C GLN A 164 2.33 -19.20 -6.67
N GLN A 165 3.12 -20.20 -7.10
CA GLN A 165 4.24 -20.73 -6.31
C GLN A 165 5.39 -19.73 -6.13
N GLN A 166 5.57 -18.80 -7.07
CA GLN A 166 6.56 -17.73 -6.89
C GLN A 166 6.04 -16.69 -5.90
N LEU A 167 4.75 -16.34 -5.98
CA LEU A 167 4.10 -15.36 -5.11
C LEU A 167 4.08 -15.82 -3.64
N SER A 168 3.79 -17.10 -3.36
CA SER A 168 3.76 -17.60 -1.98
C SER A 168 5.06 -17.32 -1.24
N ARG A 169 6.21 -17.42 -1.94
CA ARG A 169 7.52 -17.10 -1.37
C ARG A 169 7.65 -15.63 -0.96
N PHE A 170 6.98 -14.68 -1.62
CA PHE A 170 7.01 -13.28 -1.20
C PHE A 170 6.24 -13.04 0.10
N TRP A 171 5.11 -13.72 0.26
CA TRP A 171 4.25 -13.64 1.44
C TRP A 171 4.81 -14.38 2.65
N GLU A 172 5.47 -15.51 2.42
CA GLU A 172 6.11 -16.34 3.46
C GLU A 172 7.47 -15.78 3.93
N SER A 173 8.05 -14.83 3.17
CA SER A 173 9.35 -14.23 3.50
C SER A 173 9.27 -13.17 4.60
N SER A 174 10.39 -13.01 5.30
CA SER A 174 10.65 -11.85 6.15
C SER A 174 11.19 -10.67 5.34
N TRP A 175 10.69 -9.48 5.66
CA TRP A 175 11.10 -8.23 5.01
C TRP A 175 11.87 -7.37 6.00
N LYS A 176 12.99 -6.80 5.55
CA LYS A 176 13.80 -5.94 6.40
C LYS A 176 13.02 -4.72 6.86
N PHE A 177 12.28 -4.10 5.95
CA PHE A 177 11.41 -2.96 6.24
C PHE A 177 10.10 -3.05 5.46
N VAL A 178 9.02 -2.62 6.08
CA VAL A 178 7.73 -2.37 5.43
C VAL A 178 7.28 -0.94 5.71
N HIS A 179 7.00 -0.19 4.65
CA HIS A 179 6.42 1.15 4.76
C HIS A 179 4.99 1.14 4.29
N VAL A 180 4.07 1.58 5.15
CA VAL A 180 2.66 1.69 4.81
C VAL A 180 2.30 3.17 4.64
N TRP A 181 1.65 3.48 3.53
CA TRP A 181 1.16 4.82 3.22
C TRP A 181 -0.35 4.81 3.06
N ALA A 182 -1.00 5.77 3.72
CA ALA A 182 -2.43 6.06 3.54
C ALA A 182 -2.58 7.20 2.54
N ASN A 183 -2.86 6.88 1.28
CA ASN A 183 -3.00 7.88 0.23
C ASN A 183 -4.46 8.36 0.11
N PRO A 184 -4.68 9.66 -0.14
CA PRO A 184 -6.01 10.22 -0.33
C PRO A 184 -6.65 9.73 -1.63
N ARG A 185 -7.92 10.07 -1.82
CA ARG A 185 -8.67 9.75 -3.04
C ARG A 185 -7.93 10.25 -4.29
N GLY A 186 -7.76 9.36 -5.26
CA GLY A 186 -7.26 9.74 -6.60
C GLY A 186 -5.74 9.90 -6.73
N SER A 187 -4.96 9.54 -5.72
CA SER A 187 -3.50 9.68 -5.73
C SER A 187 -2.74 8.74 -6.67
N ASP A 188 -3.31 7.59 -7.07
CA ASP A 188 -2.58 6.54 -7.81
C ASP A 188 -3.21 6.27 -9.20
N GLY A 189 -3.11 7.20 -10.14
CA GLY A 189 -3.77 7.10 -11.45
C GLY A 189 -3.26 5.95 -12.35
N TYR A 190 -2.03 5.46 -12.15
CA TYR A 190 -1.57 4.25 -12.82
C TYR A 190 -2.32 3.00 -12.33
N LEU A 191 -2.70 2.97 -11.05
CA LEU A 191 -3.50 1.88 -10.48
C LEU A 191 -4.93 1.94 -11.02
N VAL A 192 -5.51 3.14 -11.15
CA VAL A 192 -6.79 3.33 -11.86
C VAL A 192 -6.70 2.76 -13.27
N THR A 193 -5.61 3.01 -13.99
CA THR A 193 -5.38 2.44 -15.32
C THR A 193 -5.28 0.91 -15.30
N ALA A 194 -4.63 0.32 -14.30
CA ALA A 194 -4.53 -1.14 -14.15
C ALA A 194 -5.87 -1.79 -13.76
N LEU A 195 -6.77 -1.04 -13.12
CA LEU A 195 -8.03 -1.53 -12.54
C LEU A 195 -9.29 -1.15 -13.32
N LYS A 196 -9.19 -0.29 -14.35
CA LYS A 196 -10.36 0.28 -15.07
C LYS A 196 -11.38 -0.75 -15.56
N ASP A 197 -10.93 -1.97 -15.92
CA ASP A 197 -11.78 -3.04 -16.43
C ASP A 197 -12.19 -4.06 -15.35
N SER A 198 -11.72 -3.86 -14.11
CA SER A 198 -11.82 -4.81 -13.00
C SER A 198 -12.61 -4.27 -11.81
N VAL A 199 -12.76 -2.94 -11.69
CA VAL A 199 -13.26 -2.28 -10.47
C VAL A 199 -14.26 -1.18 -10.82
N ASN A 200 -15.37 -1.14 -10.09
CA ASN A 200 -16.28 0.00 -10.05
C ASN A 200 -15.61 1.16 -9.31
N VAL A 201 -15.16 2.19 -10.04
CA VAL A 201 -14.54 3.37 -9.45
C VAL A 201 -15.64 4.34 -8.98
N PRO A 202 -15.76 4.63 -7.68
CA PRO A 202 -16.72 5.60 -7.18
C PRO A 202 -16.42 7.02 -7.67
N GLU A 203 -17.43 7.88 -7.65
CA GLU A 203 -17.28 9.30 -7.94
C GLU A 203 -16.22 9.92 -7.00
N GLY A 204 -15.21 10.58 -7.57
CA GLY A 204 -14.06 11.12 -6.82
C GLY A 204 -12.84 10.21 -6.68
N GLY A 205 -12.87 8.97 -7.19
CA GLY A 205 -11.69 8.09 -7.26
C GLY A 205 -11.69 6.92 -6.26
N LEU A 206 -10.51 6.42 -5.91
CA LEU A 206 -10.33 5.34 -4.94
C LEU A 206 -9.40 5.80 -3.82
N ILE A 207 -9.66 5.33 -2.60
CA ILE A 207 -8.73 5.46 -1.48
C ILE A 207 -7.75 4.30 -1.52
N VAL A 208 -6.46 4.61 -1.58
CA VAL A 208 -5.40 3.62 -1.79
C VAL A 208 -4.47 3.61 -0.59
N HIS A 209 -4.31 2.46 0.04
CA HIS A 209 -3.21 2.23 0.96
C HIS A 209 -2.12 1.43 0.24
N THR A 210 -0.87 1.89 0.32
CA THR A 210 0.26 1.17 -0.28
C THR A 210 1.14 0.55 0.79
N VAL A 211 1.55 -0.70 0.57
CA VAL A 211 2.44 -1.46 1.45
C VAL A 211 3.71 -1.76 0.67
N ASN A 212 4.78 -1.03 0.97
CA ASN A 212 6.07 -1.14 0.30
C ASN A 212 6.99 -2.06 1.09
N CYS A 213 7.24 -3.26 0.56
CA CYS A 213 8.08 -4.28 1.17
C CYS A 213 9.51 -4.14 0.62
N ILE A 214 10.42 -3.64 1.46
CA ILE A 214 11.78 -3.27 1.07
C ILE A 214 12.78 -4.28 1.60
N ARG A 215 13.59 -4.82 0.66
CA ARG A 215 14.74 -5.71 0.92
C ARG A 215 14.36 -6.95 1.73
N ARG A 216 14.31 -8.09 1.04
CA ARG A 216 14.21 -9.39 1.71
C ARG A 216 15.54 -9.76 2.34
N GLU A 217 15.53 -10.19 3.60
CA GLU A 217 16.67 -10.79 4.28
C GLU A 217 16.24 -12.13 4.87
N ASP A 218 17.16 -13.10 4.95
CA ASP A 218 16.93 -14.36 5.65
C ASP A 218 17.09 -14.12 7.17
N LEU A 219 16.20 -13.28 7.72
CA LEU A 219 16.14 -12.94 9.13
C LEU A 219 14.86 -13.51 9.74
N GLU A 220 14.96 -13.92 11.01
CA GLU A 220 13.77 -14.19 11.81
C GLU A 220 12.94 -12.91 11.93
N PRO A 221 11.63 -12.96 11.64
CA PRO A 221 10.77 -11.79 11.76
C PRO A 221 10.67 -11.42 13.24
N VAL A 222 10.76 -10.13 13.52
CA VAL A 222 10.59 -9.58 14.88
C VAL A 222 9.20 -8.97 15.08
N THR A 223 8.46 -8.73 14.00
CA THR A 223 7.09 -8.21 14.03
C THR A 223 6.25 -8.80 12.88
N SER A 224 4.93 -8.77 13.04
CA SER A 224 3.97 -9.07 11.98
C SER A 224 3.14 -7.83 11.65
N LEU A 225 2.94 -7.55 10.36
CA LEU A 225 2.03 -6.48 9.93
C LEU A 225 0.58 -6.97 10.06
N GLU A 226 -0.27 -6.14 10.68
CA GLU A 226 -1.70 -6.43 10.86
C GLU A 226 -2.58 -5.42 10.12
N PHE A 227 -3.78 -5.84 9.72
CA PHE A 227 -4.80 -5.00 9.11
C PHE A 227 -6.21 -5.32 9.63
N ARG A 228 -6.75 -4.48 10.53
CA ARG A 228 -8.05 -4.73 11.17
C ARG A 228 -8.95 -3.52 11.04
N LYS A 229 -10.17 -3.74 10.53
CA LYS A 229 -11.20 -2.69 10.38
C LYS A 229 -10.71 -1.47 9.57
N GLY A 230 -9.87 -1.67 8.57
CA GLY A 230 -9.29 -0.57 7.76
C GLY A 230 -8.05 0.09 8.36
N LEU A 231 -7.60 -0.38 9.53
CA LEU A 231 -6.47 0.16 10.27
C LEU A 231 -5.29 -0.80 10.22
N TRP A 232 -4.10 -0.25 10.04
CA TRP A 232 -2.85 -1.00 10.14
C TRP A 232 -2.39 -1.14 11.59
N GLY A 233 -1.59 -2.15 11.89
CA GLY A 233 -0.98 -2.35 13.21
C GLY A 233 0.25 -3.25 13.12
N SER A 234 0.89 -3.57 14.24
CA SER A 234 1.84 -4.70 14.28
C SER A 234 1.76 -5.43 15.60
N SER A 235 2.16 -6.70 15.57
CA SER A 235 2.30 -7.58 16.74
C SER A 235 3.68 -8.21 16.81
#